data_AF-A0A1B6ERW7-F1
#
_entry.id   AF-A0A1B6ERW7-F1
#
_cell.length_a   1.000
_cell.length_b   1.000
_cell.length_c   1.000
_cell.angle_alpha   90.00
_cell.angle_beta   90.00
_cell.angle_gamma   90.00
#
_symmetry.space_group_name_H-M   'P 1'
#
loop_
_entity.id
_entity.type
_entity.pdbx_description
1 polymer ?
#
loop_
_entity_poly.entity_id
_entity_poly.type
_entity_poly.pdbx_seq_one_letter_code
_entity_poly.pdbx_strand_id
1 'polypeptide(L)'
;MLFLGMANAYVMRTNMSVAIVAMVNQTALPKHDNVVDDECGTGATHNNGTKAVEYAKEGSYVWDTALQGYILSSFFYGYVLTQIPFGILSKKFGARYFLGVGMLINSVFGFLVPVSANHGVFWLCVVRFIQGLGEGPIVPCTHAMLAKW
;
A
#
# COMPACT_ATOMS: atom_id res chain seq x y z
N MET A 1 -25.54 -3.42 -1.10
CA MET A 1 -24.53 -3.75 -2.13
C MET A 1 -23.37 -2.75 -2.17
N LEU A 2 -23.61 -1.44 -2.21
CA LEU A 2 -22.59 -0.38 -2.16
C LEU A 2 -21.62 -0.46 -0.97
N PHE A 3 -22.17 -0.67 0.23
CA PHE A 3 -21.39 -0.77 1.48
C PHE A 3 -20.37 -1.91 1.43
N LEU A 4 -20.79 -3.09 0.95
CA LEU A 4 -19.92 -4.26 0.83
C LEU A 4 -18.80 -4.03 -0.19
N GLY A 5 -19.11 -3.36 -1.31
CA GLY A 5 -18.12 -3.00 -2.34
C GLY A 5 -17.09 -2.00 -1.82
N MET A 6 -17.52 -0.98 -1.07
CA MET A 6 -16.61 -0.04 -0.41
C MET A 6 -15.74 -0.73 0.63
N ALA A 7 -16.34 -1.55 1.50
CA ALA A 7 -15.59 -2.26 2.53
C ALA A 7 -14.50 -3.14 1.91
N ASN A 8 -14.83 -3.88 0.84
CA ASN A 8 -13.85 -4.71 0.13
C ASN A 8 -12.70 -3.89 -0.48
N ALA A 9 -12.99 -2.75 -1.09
CA ALA A 9 -11.96 -1.90 -1.67
C ALA A 9 -11.03 -1.30 -0.60
N TYR A 10 -11.59 -0.82 0.52
CA TYR A 10 -10.79 -0.34 1.65
C TYR A 10 -9.87 -1.43 2.24
N VAL A 11 -10.36 -2.67 2.35
CA VAL A 11 -9.55 -3.82 2.80
C VAL A 11 -8.42 -4.13 1.81
N MET A 12 -8.66 -4.02 0.50
CA MET A 12 -7.63 -4.25 -0.51
C MET A 12 -6.51 -3.22 -0.44
N ARG A 13 -6.85 -1.97 -0.14
CA ARG A 13 -5.89 -0.87 0.07
C ARG A 13 -5.03 -1.08 1.32
N THR A 14 -5.62 -1.50 2.43
CA THR A 14 -4.88 -1.70 3.68
C THR A 14 -3.96 -2.92 3.65
N ASN A 15 -4.38 -3.99 2.99
CA ASN A 15 -3.58 -5.21 2.88
C ASN A 15 -2.23 -4.97 2.16
N MET A 16 -2.18 -4.06 1.18
CA MET A 16 -0.95 -3.79 0.42
C MET A 16 0.14 -3.12 1.26
N SER A 17 -0.22 -2.22 2.18
CA SER A 17 0.75 -1.56 3.08
C SER A 17 1.41 -2.58 4.02
N VAL A 18 0.61 -3.48 4.59
CA VAL A 18 1.11 -4.57 5.45
C VAL A 18 1.98 -5.54 4.64
N ALA A 19 1.55 -5.87 3.42
CA ALA A 19 2.28 -6.77 2.54
C ALA A 19 3.66 -6.21 2.14
N ILE A 20 3.80 -4.90 1.89
CA ILE A 20 5.11 -4.28 1.59
C ILE A 20 6.07 -4.43 2.76
N VAL A 21 5.60 -4.20 3.99
CA VAL A 21 6.41 -4.36 5.20
C VAL A 21 6.78 -5.83 5.44
N ALA A 22 5.89 -6.77 5.11
CA ALA A 22 6.20 -8.20 5.19
C ALA A 22 7.16 -8.69 4.08
N MET A 23 7.26 -7.97 2.96
CA MET A 23 8.14 -8.34 1.82
C MET A 23 9.57 -7.82 1.95
N VAL A 24 9.84 -6.91 2.88
CA VAL A 24 11.18 -6.34 3.08
C VAL A 24 11.97 -7.04 4.20
N ASN A 25 13.27 -7.22 3.98
CA ASN A 25 14.19 -7.63 5.02
C ASN A 25 14.53 -6.44 5.93
N GLN A 26 14.01 -6.45 7.16
CA GLN A 26 14.28 -5.38 8.14
C GLN A 26 15.66 -5.49 8.80
N THR A 27 16.35 -6.62 8.67
CA THR A 27 17.66 -6.89 9.29
C THR A 27 18.83 -6.51 8.38
N ALA A 28 18.61 -6.40 7.06
CA ALA A 28 19.62 -6.02 6.08
C ALA A 28 19.75 -4.49 5.87
N LEU A 29 18.87 -3.68 6.47
CA LEU A 29 18.93 -2.22 6.38
C LEU A 29 19.85 -1.65 7.47
N PRO A 30 20.58 -0.56 7.21
CA PRO A 30 21.40 0.11 8.22
C PRO A 30 20.46 0.60 9.32
N LYS A 31 20.45 -0.12 10.44
CA LYS A 31 19.81 0.31 11.66
C LYS A 31 20.57 1.57 12.08
N HIS A 32 19.98 2.75 11.88
CA HIS A 32 20.45 3.92 12.60
C HIS A 32 20.40 3.51 14.07
N ASP A 33 21.54 3.54 14.76
CA ASP A 33 21.59 3.26 16.19
C ASP A 33 20.60 4.22 16.85
N ASN A 34 19.39 3.74 17.08
CA ASN A 34 18.47 4.38 17.99
C ASN A 34 19.15 4.13 19.32
N VAL A 35 19.86 5.15 19.79
CA VAL A 35 20.20 5.28 21.19
C VAL A 35 18.91 4.95 21.92
N VAL A 36 18.92 3.80 22.59
CA VAL A 36 17.84 3.43 23.48
C VAL A 36 18.01 4.38 24.64
N ASP A 37 17.33 5.52 24.58
CA ASP A 37 17.13 6.36 25.76
C ASP A 37 16.21 5.55 26.68
N ASP A 38 16.85 4.75 27.53
CA ASP A 38 16.19 4.02 28.59
C ASP A 38 15.73 5.05 29.62
N GLU A 39 14.48 5.48 29.49
CA GLU A 39 13.80 6.44 30.40
C GLU A 39 13.67 5.92 31.84
N CYS A 40 14.17 4.71 32.13
CA CYS A 40 14.33 4.19 33.47
C CYS A 40 15.79 3.80 33.70
N GLY A 41 16.59 4.78 34.11
CA GLY A 41 18.00 4.60 34.40
C GLY A 41 18.26 3.44 35.36
N THR A 42 18.78 2.35 34.83
CA THR A 42 19.66 1.46 35.58
C THR A 42 20.80 1.05 34.66
N GLY A 43 22.00 1.54 34.99
CA GLY A 43 23.23 1.16 34.29
C GLY A 43 23.35 -0.37 34.26
N ALA A 44 23.09 -0.95 33.10
CA ALA A 44 23.26 -2.36 32.85
C ALA A 44 24.38 -2.53 31.83
N THR A 45 25.48 -3.07 32.36
CA THR A 45 26.67 -3.54 31.67
C THR A 45 26.38 -4.20 30.34
N HIS A 46 27.11 -3.77 29.32
CA HIS A 46 27.14 -4.31 27.97
C HIS A 46 27.68 -5.76 27.99
N ASN A 47 26.82 -6.73 28.28
CA ASN A 47 27.15 -8.14 28.19
C ASN A 47 26.65 -8.68 26.84
N ASN A 48 27.62 -8.96 25.96
CA ASN A 48 27.46 -9.64 24.69
C ASN A 48 26.54 -10.85 24.83
N GLY A 49 25.35 -10.77 24.25
CA GLY A 49 24.44 -11.89 24.24
C GLY A 49 22.95 -11.53 24.19
N THR A 50 22.56 -10.44 23.55
CA THR A 50 21.18 -10.37 23.06
C THR A 50 21.12 -11.26 21.83
N LYS A 51 20.71 -12.52 22.05
CA LYS A 51 20.09 -13.30 20.97
C LYS A 51 18.93 -12.45 20.47
N ALA A 52 19.18 -11.74 19.37
CA ALA A 52 18.17 -10.94 18.71
C ALA A 52 16.98 -11.87 18.48
N VAL A 53 15.83 -11.40 18.94
CA VAL A 53 14.53 -12.05 18.79
C VAL A 53 14.38 -12.49 17.34
N GLU A 54 14.58 -13.78 17.09
CA GLU A 54 14.37 -14.44 15.80
C GLU A 54 12.85 -14.63 15.63
N TYR A 55 12.15 -13.54 15.31
CA TYR A 55 10.73 -13.56 14.96
C TYR A 55 10.43 -12.51 13.90
N ALA A 56 10.89 -12.77 12.68
CA ALA A 56 10.14 -12.42 11.49
C ALA A 56 10.71 -13.24 10.35
N LYS A 57 9.86 -13.91 9.61
CA LYS A 57 10.21 -14.46 8.30
C LYS A 57 10.65 -13.28 7.44
N GLU A 58 11.95 -13.01 7.39
CA GLU A 58 12.49 -11.85 6.68
C GLU A 58 12.11 -11.92 5.20
N GLY A 59 11.55 -10.83 4.67
CA GLY A 59 11.25 -10.76 3.25
C GLY A 59 12.53 -10.88 2.43
N SER A 60 12.46 -11.50 1.25
CA SER A 60 13.66 -11.72 0.42
C SER A 60 14.25 -10.45 -0.21
N TYR A 61 13.61 -9.28 -0.02
CA TYR A 61 14.01 -8.04 -0.68
C TYR A 61 14.64 -7.04 0.28
N VAL A 62 15.82 -6.52 -0.08
CA VAL A 62 16.48 -5.42 0.63
C VAL A 62 16.03 -4.10 0.00
N TRP A 63 14.89 -3.58 0.46
CA TRP A 63 14.37 -2.27 0.04
C TRP A 63 14.61 -1.24 1.13
N ASP A 64 15.40 -0.21 0.81
CA ASP A 64 15.60 0.93 1.70
C ASP A 64 14.27 1.57 2.11
N THR A 65 14.20 2.12 3.32
CA THR A 65 13.02 2.81 3.84
C THR A 65 12.54 3.91 2.88
N ALA A 66 13.46 4.61 2.20
CA ALA A 66 13.12 5.59 1.18
C ALA A 66 12.40 4.95 -0.03
N LEU A 67 12.86 3.79 -0.50
CA LEU A 67 12.23 3.05 -1.60
C LEU A 67 10.83 2.55 -1.24
N GLN A 68 10.63 2.07 -0.01
CA GLN A 68 9.30 1.72 0.48
C GLN A 68 8.36 2.93 0.45
N GLY A 69 8.85 4.11 0.85
CA GLY A 69 8.12 5.38 0.75
C GLY A 69 7.78 5.75 -0.70
N TYR A 70 8.69 5.55 -1.64
CA TYR A 70 8.42 5.78 -3.08
C TYR A 70 7.34 4.83 -3.62
N ILE A 71 7.40 3.55 -3.25
CA ILE A 71 6.38 2.56 -3.65
C ILE A 71 5.01 2.97 -3.08
N LEU A 72 4.95 3.34 -1.80
CA LEU A 72 3.70 3.73 -1.14
C LEU A 72 3.12 5.01 -1.76
N SER A 73 3.96 6.00 -2.05
CA SER A 73 3.56 7.27 -2.67
C SER A 73 3.15 7.12 -4.14
N SER A 74 3.74 6.20 -4.90
CA SER A 74 3.38 5.93 -6.31
C SER A 74 1.88 5.66 -6.51
N PHE A 75 1.27 4.96 -5.56
CA PHE A 75 -0.17 4.72 -5.52
C PHE A 75 -0.96 6.04 -5.39
N PHE A 76 -0.54 6.93 -4.49
CA PHE A 76 -1.22 8.20 -4.27
C PHE A 76 -1.15 9.13 -5.48
N TYR A 77 -0.03 9.12 -6.21
CA TYR A 77 0.07 9.86 -7.47
C TYR A 77 -0.96 9.41 -8.50
N GLY A 78 -1.13 8.09 -8.68
CA GLY A 78 -2.18 7.53 -9.52
C GLY A 78 -3.57 7.95 -9.03
N TYR A 79 -3.82 7.76 -7.73
CA TYR A 79 -5.10 8.09 -7.10
C TYR A 79 -5.53 9.56 -7.31
N VAL A 80 -4.63 10.52 -7.06
CA VAL A 80 -4.89 11.95 -7.23
C VAL A 80 -5.18 12.29 -8.69
N LEU A 81 -4.39 11.74 -9.62
CA LEU A 81 -4.56 12.00 -11.05
C LEU A 81 -5.95 11.57 -11.53
N THR A 82 -6.45 10.44 -11.05
CA THR A 82 -7.76 9.91 -11.46
C THR A 82 -8.97 10.57 -10.81
N GLN A 83 -8.84 11.17 -9.63
CA GLN A 83 -10.01 11.77 -8.95
C GLN A 83 -10.71 12.84 -9.81
N ILE A 84 -9.95 13.71 -10.47
CA ILE A 84 -10.48 14.81 -11.31
C ILE A 84 -11.24 14.27 -12.53
N PRO A 85 -10.65 13.46 -13.42
CA PRO A 85 -11.33 12.96 -14.62
C PRO A 85 -12.51 12.04 -14.27
N PHE A 86 -12.40 11.21 -13.23
CA PHE A 86 -13.51 10.35 -12.81
C PHE A 86 -14.69 11.14 -12.22
N GLY A 87 -14.45 12.27 -11.56
CA GLY A 87 -15.51 13.17 -11.13
C GLY A 87 -16.39 13.62 -12.30
N ILE A 88 -15.78 13.91 -13.46
CA ILE A 88 -16.49 14.30 -14.69
C ILE A 88 -17.13 13.09 -15.37
N LEU A 89 -16.38 11.99 -15.52
CA LEU A 89 -16.85 10.76 -16.17
C LEU A 89 -18.00 10.08 -15.44
N SER A 90 -18.04 10.17 -14.10
CA SER A 90 -19.11 9.60 -13.27
C SER A 90 -20.49 10.17 -13.61
N LYS A 91 -20.55 11.45 -14.01
CA LYS A 91 -21.79 12.13 -14.43
C LYS A 91 -22.29 11.63 -15.79
N LYS A 92 -21.38 11.17 -16.67
CA LYS A 92 -21.70 10.83 -18.08
C LYS A 92 -21.99 9.35 -18.31
N PHE A 93 -21.26 8.45 -17.65
CA PHE A 93 -21.32 6.99 -17.89
C PHE A 93 -21.91 6.17 -16.74
N GLY A 94 -22.21 6.82 -15.61
CA GLY A 94 -22.78 6.18 -14.43
C GLY A 94 -21.71 5.51 -13.54
N ALA A 95 -21.74 5.90 -12.26
CA ALA A 95 -20.78 5.46 -11.24
C ALA A 95 -20.64 3.92 -11.07
N ARG A 96 -21.71 3.17 -11.35
CA ARG A 96 -21.77 1.71 -11.12
C ARG A 96 -20.77 0.91 -11.97
N TYR A 97 -20.58 1.29 -13.25
CA TYR A 97 -19.71 0.54 -14.15
C TYR A 97 -18.24 0.82 -13.85
N PHE A 98 -17.92 2.07 -13.53
CA PHE A 98 -16.57 2.48 -13.19
C PHE A 98 -16.06 1.88 -11.88
N LEU A 99 -16.93 1.75 -10.86
CA LEU A 99 -16.59 1.03 -9.63
C LEU A 99 -16.24 -0.44 -9.91
N GLY A 100 -17.03 -1.13 -10.73
CA GLY A 100 -16.79 -2.53 -11.08
C GLY A 100 -15.50 -2.73 -11.88
N VAL A 101 -15.30 -1.93 -12.93
CA VAL A 101 -14.10 -2.01 -13.78
C VAL A 101 -12.84 -1.64 -12.99
N GLY A 102 -12.91 -0.61 -12.14
CA GLY A 102 -11.81 -0.21 -11.25
C GLY A 102 -11.40 -1.31 -10.28
N MET A 103 -12.38 -1.98 -9.64
CA MET A 103 -12.13 -3.13 -8.76
C MET A 103 -11.52 -4.32 -9.50
N LEU A 104 -11.99 -4.63 -10.72
CA LEU A 104 -11.41 -5.71 -11.53
C LEU A 104 -9.95 -5.42 -11.89
N ILE A 105 -9.65 -4.20 -12.36
CA ILE A 105 -8.28 -3.79 -12.66
C ILE A 105 -7.41 -3.88 -11.40
N ASN A 106 -7.89 -3.34 -10.27
CA ASN A 106 -7.15 -3.40 -9.01
C ASN A 106 -6.87 -4.84 -8.58
N SER A 107 -7.83 -5.75 -8.78
CA SER A 107 -7.70 -7.17 -8.40
C SER A 107 -6.68 -7.90 -9.26
N VAL A 108 -6.76 -7.75 -10.59
CA VAL A 108 -5.79 -8.35 -11.52
C VAL A 108 -4.37 -7.86 -11.24
N PHE A 109 -4.20 -6.54 -11.07
CA PHE A 109 -2.90 -5.97 -10.75
C PHE A 109 -2.43 -6.33 -9.34
N GLY A 110 -3.35 -6.60 -8.41
CA GLY A 110 -3.05 -7.13 -7.08
C GLY A 110 -2.38 -8.50 -7.10
N PHE A 111 -2.81 -9.40 -7.98
CA PHE A 111 -2.12 -10.68 -8.19
C PHE A 111 -0.76 -10.53 -8.88
N LEU A 112 -0.55 -9.47 -9.65
CA LEU A 112 0.73 -9.17 -10.30
C LEU A 112 1.79 -8.59 -9.35
N VAL A 113 1.40 -8.13 -8.16
CA VAL A 113 2.31 -7.58 -7.15
C VAL A 113 3.47 -8.53 -6.80
N PRO A 114 3.24 -9.78 -6.37
CA PRO A 114 4.33 -10.70 -6.02
C PRO A 114 5.21 -11.04 -7.23
N VAL A 115 4.64 -11.11 -8.44
CA VAL A 115 5.39 -11.37 -9.67
C VAL A 115 6.27 -10.18 -10.04
N SER A 116 5.79 -8.96 -9.81
CA SER A 116 6.51 -7.73 -10.10
C SER A 116 7.61 -7.46 -9.08
N ALA A 117 7.43 -7.90 -7.82
CA ALA A 117 8.48 -7.85 -6.81
C ALA A 117 9.75 -8.59 -7.28
N ASN A 118 9.61 -9.74 -7.94
CA ASN A 118 10.74 -10.52 -8.47
C ASN A 118 11.48 -9.80 -9.62
N HIS A 119 10.78 -8.97 -10.40
CA HIS A 119 11.35 -8.26 -11.57
C HIS A 119 11.97 -6.91 -11.21
N GLY A 120 11.70 -6.37 -10.02
CA GLY A 120 12.33 -5.17 -9.49
C GLY A 120 11.36 -4.08 -9.05
N VAL A 121 11.90 -3.12 -8.30
CA VAL A 121 11.14 -2.02 -7.66
C VAL A 121 10.39 -1.16 -8.68
N PHE A 122 10.97 -0.92 -9.85
CA PHE A 122 10.34 -0.10 -10.90
C PHE A 122 9.02 -0.70 -11.39
N TRP A 123 8.97 -2.00 -11.68
CA TRP A 123 7.76 -2.70 -12.10
C TRP A 123 6.68 -2.66 -11.02
N LEU A 124 7.10 -2.81 -9.77
CA LEU A 124 6.21 -2.74 -8.62
C LEU A 124 5.60 -1.33 -8.47
N CYS A 125 6.38 -0.26 -8.67
CA CYS A 125 5.85 1.11 -8.72
C CYS A 125 4.84 1.33 -9.85
N VAL A 126 5.08 0.80 -11.05
CA VAL A 126 4.13 0.94 -12.18
C VAL A 126 2.81 0.21 -11.89
N VAL A 127 2.88 -1.01 -11.38
CA VAL A 127 1.69 -1.78 -10.97
C VAL A 127 0.90 -1.02 -9.89
N ARG A 128 1.61 -0.41 -8.93
CA ARG A 128 0.98 0.39 -7.88
C ARG A 128 0.33 1.66 -8.38
N PHE A 129 0.97 2.32 -9.33
CA PHE A 129 0.39 3.48 -9.99
C PHE A 129 -0.92 3.11 -10.69
N ILE A 130 -0.95 2.00 -11.43
CA ILE A 130 -2.15 1.50 -12.11
C ILE A 130 -3.26 1.11 -11.12
N GLN A 131 -2.91 0.47 -10.00
CA GLN A 131 -3.87 0.20 -8.91
C GLN A 131 -4.47 1.49 -8.34
N GLY A 132 -3.66 2.52 -8.14
CA GLY A 132 -4.11 3.85 -7.73
C GLY A 132 -5.12 4.47 -8.70
N LEU A 133 -4.90 4.30 -10.01
CA LEU A 133 -5.83 4.76 -11.05
C LEU A 133 -7.19 4.05 -10.97
N GLY A 134 -7.19 2.75 -10.66
CA GLY A 134 -8.41 1.95 -10.53
C GLY A 134 -9.25 2.27 -9.29
N GLU A 135 -8.61 2.67 -8.19
CA GLU A 135 -9.30 3.00 -6.92
C GLU A 135 -9.72 4.48 -6.76
N GLY A 136 -9.10 5.39 -7.52
CA GLY A 136 -9.48 6.81 -7.58
C GLY A 136 -10.98 7.14 -7.64
N PRO A 137 -11.85 6.35 -8.32
CA PRO A 137 -13.27 6.68 -8.47
C PRO A 137 -14.13 6.38 -7.24
N ILE A 138 -13.63 5.62 -6.26
CA ILE A 138 -14.47 5.06 -5.20
C ILE A 138 -15.10 6.15 -4.34
N VAL A 139 -14.29 7.11 -3.89
CA VAL A 139 -14.76 8.23 -3.05
C VAL A 139 -15.80 9.10 -3.76
N PRO A 140 -15.56 9.65 -4.97
CA PRO A 140 -16.56 10.47 -5.65
C PRO A 140 -17.82 9.69 -6.03
N CYS A 141 -17.70 8.39 -6.37
CA CYS A 141 -18.87 7.55 -6.67
C CYS A 141 -19.74 7.33 -5.43
N THR A 142 -19.14 7.11 -4.26
CA THR A 142 -19.86 7.00 -3.00
C THR A 142 -20.62 8.26 -2.67
N HIS A 143 -19.97 9.43 -2.75
CA HIS A 143 -20.65 10.71 -2.51
C HIS A 143 -21.77 10.96 -3.53
N ALA A 144 -21.55 10.63 -4.81
CA ALA A 144 -22.56 10.79 -5.84
C ALA A 144 -23.76 9.83 -5.70
N MET A 145 -23.54 8.60 -5.21
CA MET A 145 -24.64 7.67 -4.92
C MET A 145 -25.39 8.03 -3.65
N LEU A 146 -24.70 8.49 -2.59
CA LEU A 146 -25.35 9.01 -1.38
C LEU A 146 -26.21 10.23 -1.68
N ALA A 147 -25.79 11.10 -2.60
CA ALA A 147 -26.57 12.28 -3.01
C ALA A 147 -27.81 11.95 -3.86
N LYS A 148 -27.90 10.74 -4.42
CA LYS A 148 -29.03 10.26 -5.23
C LYS A 148 -29.94 9.28 -4.48
N TRP A 149 -29.60 8.97 -3.24
CA TRP A 149 -30.38 8.15 -2.32
C TRP A 149 -31.21 9.07 -1.43
#